data_AF-A0A355SWH1-F1
#
_entry.id   AF-A0A355SWH1-F1
#
_cell.length_a   1.000
_cell.length_b   1.000
_cell.length_c   1.000
_cell.angle_alpha   90.00
_cell.angle_beta   90.00
_cell.angle_gamma   90.00
#
_symmetry.space_group_name_H-M   'P 1'
#
loop_
_entity.id
_entity.type
_entity.pdbx_description
1 polymer ?
#
loop_
_entity_poly.entity_id
_entity_poly.type
_entity_poly.pdbx_seq_one_letter_code
_entity_poly.pdbx_strand_id
1 'polypeptide(L)' 'MVAGTDNADAARKFLEYLATDEAQSVFPAATFEYPVVAGVKWSPLQQQWGTFKADPISLTRLGELNADAIRCFNLAGWE' A
#
# COMPACT_ATOMS: atom_id res chain seq x y z
N MET A 1 0.67 10.77 -11.59
CA MET A 1 -0.22 11.92 -11.87
C MET A 1 -1.07 11.58 -13.08
N VAL A 2 -2.38 11.80 -13.03
CA VAL A 2 -3.25 11.61 -14.21
C VAL A 2 -2.84 12.64 -15.26
N ALA A 3 -2.50 12.20 -16.47
CA ALA A 3 -1.84 13.03 -17.48
C ALA A 3 -2.66 14.25 -17.96
N GLY A 4 -3.98 14.26 -17.76
CA GLY A 4 -4.88 15.35 -18.13
C GLY A 4 -5.57 16.04 -16.95
N THR A 5 -4.94 16.09 -15.78
CA THR A 5 -5.53 16.78 -14.63
C THR A 5 -5.36 18.29 -14.72
N ASP A 6 -6.46 19.04 -14.54
CA ASP A 6 -6.42 20.50 -14.42
C ASP A 6 -5.96 20.96 -13.03
N ASN A 7 -5.75 20.04 -12.08
CA ASN A 7 -5.49 20.32 -10.66
C ASN A 7 -4.26 19.59 -10.13
N ALA A 8 -3.16 19.59 -10.90
CA ALA A 8 -1.95 18.82 -10.57
C ALA A 8 -1.38 19.16 -9.17
N ASP A 9 -1.35 20.43 -8.79
CA ASP A 9 -0.79 20.86 -7.49
C ASP A 9 -1.65 20.39 -6.31
N ALA A 10 -2.98 20.48 -6.42
CA ALA A 10 -3.88 20.00 -5.39
C ALA A 10 -3.80 18.46 -5.24
N ALA A 11 -3.71 17.74 -6.37
CA ALA A 11 -3.52 16.28 -6.35
C ALA A 11 -2.19 15.89 -5.70
N ARG A 12 -1.10 16.64 -5.95
CA ARG A 12 0.18 16.43 -5.25
C ARG A 12 0.05 16.65 -3.75
N LYS A 13 -0.53 17.78 -3.32
CA LYS A 13 -0.77 18.09 -1.90
C LYS A 13 -1.63 17.03 -1.22
N PHE A 14 -2.59 16.47 -1.94
CA PHE A 14 -3.40 15.38 -1.41
C PHE A 14 -2.58 14.10 -1.18
N LEU A 15 -1.72 13.71 -2.12
CA LEU A 15 -0.80 12.58 -1.92
C LEU A 15 0.17 12.83 -0.75
N GLU A 16 0.67 14.06 -0.62
CA GLU A 16 1.51 14.48 0.51
C GLU A 16 0.73 14.38 1.83
N TYR A 17 -0.52 14.85 1.88
CA TYR A 17 -1.39 14.73 3.04
C TYR A 17 -1.60 13.27 3.45
N LEU A 18 -1.86 12.36 2.50
CA LEU A 18 -2.03 10.93 2.77
C LEU A 18 -0.78 10.29 3.39
N ALA A 19 0.40 10.89 3.20
CA ALA A 19 1.67 10.44 3.77
C ALA A 19 2.03 11.14 5.09
N THR A 20 1.13 11.94 5.68
CA THR A 20 1.34 12.56 7.00
C THR A 20 1.00 11.59 8.13
N ASP A 21 1.57 11.85 9.32
CA ASP A 21 1.25 11.11 10.54
C ASP A 21 -0.26 11.17 10.86
N GLU A 22 -0.90 12.32 10.63
CA GLU A 22 -2.33 12.52 10.85
C GLU A 22 -3.16 11.56 9.99
N ALA A 23 -2.99 11.59 8.67
CA ALA A 23 -3.75 10.72 7.77
C ALA A 23 -3.43 9.24 8.03
N GLN A 24 -2.16 8.91 8.25
CA GLN A 24 -1.73 7.53 8.53
C GLN A 24 -2.19 7.01 9.90
N SER A 25 -2.59 7.87 10.83
CA SER A 25 -3.22 7.45 12.09
C SER A 25 -4.70 7.07 11.94
N VAL A 26 -5.37 7.56 10.89
CA VAL A 26 -6.82 7.41 10.67
C VAL A 26 -7.12 6.34 9.62
N PHE A 27 -6.53 6.45 8.42
CA PHE A 27 -6.89 5.59 7.29
C PHE A 27 -6.58 4.10 7.53
N PRO A 28 -5.35 3.71 7.95
CA PRO A 28 -5.03 2.30 8.19
C PRO A 28 -5.86 1.69 9.32
N ALA A 29 -6.22 2.48 10.34
CA ALA A 29 -7.10 2.02 11.42
C ALA A 29 -8.53 1.72 10.93
N ALA A 30 -9.04 2.51 9.97
CA ALA A 30 -10.36 2.31 9.39
C ALA A 30 -10.40 1.14 8.38
N THR A 31 -9.29 0.84 7.70
CA THR A 31 -9.21 -0.24 6.70
C THR A 31 -8.53 -1.52 7.21
N PHE A 32 -8.11 -1.53 8.49
CA PHE A 32 -7.34 -2.60 9.10
C PHE A 32 -5.99 -2.88 8.42
N GLU A 33 -5.43 -1.87 7.76
CA GLU A 33 -4.13 -1.91 7.09
C GLU A 33 -3.00 -1.38 8.00
N TYR A 34 -1.75 -1.58 7.57
CA TYR A 34 -0.59 -1.07 8.30
C TYR A 34 -0.20 0.32 7.79
N PRO A 35 0.12 1.27 8.68
CA PRO A 35 0.66 2.56 8.25
C PRO A 35 2.02 2.38 7.58
N VAL A 36 2.27 3.16 6.53
CA VAL A 36 3.57 3.15 5.82
C VAL A 36 4.59 4.11 6.45
N VAL A 37 4.13 5.06 7.27
CA VAL A 37 5.00 5.99 7.99
C VAL A 37 5.52 5.35 9.27
N ALA A 38 6.84 5.21 9.39
CA ALA A 38 7.52 4.44 10.43
C ALA A 38 7.25 4.91 11.88
N GLY A 39 6.79 6.14 12.08
CA GLY A 39 6.47 6.69 13.41
C GLY A 39 5.02 6.42 13.88
N VAL A 40 4.14 6.04 12.97
CA VAL A 40 2.71 5.85 13.28
C VAL A 40 2.49 4.45 13.86
N LYS A 41 1.84 4.41 15.02
CA LYS A 41 1.59 3.15 15.73
C LYS A 41 0.55 2.31 15.00
N TRP A 42 0.78 1.01 14.96
CA TRP A 42 -0.21 0.04 14.53
C TRP A 42 -1.42 0.01 15.47
N SER A 43 -2.56 -0.50 15.00
CA SER A 43 -3.74 -0.69 15.84
C SER A 43 -3.50 -1.69 16.97
N PRO A 44 -4.30 -1.66 18.06
CA PRO A 44 -4.22 -2.66 19.12
C PRO A 44 -4.39 -4.11 18.62
N LEU A 45 -5.15 -4.32 17.55
CA LEU A 45 -5.33 -5.63 16.94
C LEU A 45 -4.05 -6.13 16.26
N GLN A 46 -3.43 -5.28 15.42
CA GLN A 46 -2.20 -5.62 14.71
C GLN A 46 -1.02 -5.83 15.67
N GLN A 47 -0.95 -5.05 16.76
CA GLN A 47 0.08 -5.25 17.80
C GLN A 47 -0.03 -6.62 18.48
N GLN A 48 -1.24 -7.19 18.59
CA GLN A 48 -1.43 -8.54 19.17
C GLN A 48 -0.91 -9.66 18.24
N TRP A 49 -0.88 -9.44 16.93
CA TRP A 49 -0.28 -10.40 15.98
C TRP A 49 1.25 -10.40 16.04
N GLY A 50 1.84 -9.34 16.60
CA GLY A 50 3.28 -9.18 16.74
C GLY A 50 3.93 -8.61 15.48
N THR A 51 5.25 -8.41 15.57
CA THR A 51 6.05 -7.87 14.45
C THR A 51 6.33 -8.94 13.41
N PHE A 52 6.40 -8.55 12.14
CA PHE A 52 6.81 -9.41 11.05
C PHE A 52 7.95 -8.78 10.24
N LYS A 53 8.67 -9.60 9.50
CA LYS A 53 9.64 -9.14 8.50
C LYS A 53 8.93 -9.00 7.16
N ALA A 54 8.74 -7.78 6.69
CA ALA A 54 8.24 -7.54 5.34
C ALA A 54 9.26 -8.00 4.28
N ASP A 55 8.77 -8.55 3.17
CA ASP A 55 9.60 -8.82 2.00
C ASP A 55 10.09 -7.49 1.41
N PRO A 56 11.42 -7.31 1.21
CA PRO A 56 11.97 -6.05 0.68
C PRO A 56 11.78 -5.89 -0.84
N ILE A 57 11.18 -6.85 -1.55
CA ILE A 57 10.96 -6.72 -3.00
C ILE A 57 10.13 -5.48 -3.31
N SER A 58 10.52 -4.75 -4.36
CA SER A 58 9.76 -3.60 -4.85
C SER A 58 8.37 -4.05 -5.33
N LEU A 59 7.32 -3.36 -4.88
CA LEU A 59 5.96 -3.60 -5.39
C LEU A 59 5.85 -3.33 -6.90
N THR A 60 6.70 -2.46 -7.48
CA THR A 60 6.78 -2.27 -8.93
C THR A 60 7.17 -3.57 -9.63
N ARG A 61 8.09 -4.35 -9.05
CA ARG A 61 8.52 -5.62 -9.62
C ARG A 61 7.38 -6.64 -9.66
N LEU A 62 6.49 -6.62 -8.66
CA LEU A 62 5.28 -7.44 -8.66
C LEU A 62 4.33 -7.06 -9.81
N GLY A 63 4.20 -5.76 -10.08
CA GLY A 63 3.42 -5.24 -11.21
C GLY A 63 3.98 -5.68 -12.57
N GLU A 64 5.29 -5.57 -12.76
CA GLU A 64 5.97 -6.02 -13.99
C GLU A 64 5.77 -7.52 -14.25
N LEU A 65 5.76 -8.33 -13.18
CA LEU A 65 5.61 -9.79 -13.25
C LEU A 65 4.16 -10.27 -13.20
N ASN A 66 3.18 -9.36 -13.11
CA ASN A 66 1.79 -9.75 -12.88
C ASN A 66 1.24 -10.65 -14.00
N ALA A 67 1.56 -10.36 -15.27
CA ALA A 67 1.11 -11.16 -16.41
C ALA A 67 1.70 -12.58 -16.40
N ASP A 68 2.98 -12.71 -16.04
CA ASP A 68 3.65 -14.00 -15.92
C ASP A 68 3.10 -14.81 -14.75
N ALA A 69 2.80 -14.16 -13.62
CA ALA A 69 2.18 -14.80 -12.47
C ALA A 69 0.79 -15.37 -12.82
N ILE A 70 -0.05 -14.58 -13.51
CA ILE A 70 -1.36 -15.05 -14.01
C ILE A 70 -1.20 -16.26 -14.93
N ARG A 71 -0.24 -16.22 -15.86
CA ARG A 71 0.03 -17.36 -16.76
C ARG A 71 0.41 -18.61 -15.97
N CYS A 72 1.25 -18.49 -14.95
CA CYS A 72 1.64 -19.59 -14.08
C CYS A 72 0.44 -20.18 -13.33
N PHE A 73 -0.44 -19.34 -12.76
CA PHE A 73 -1.65 -19.81 -12.08
C PHE A 73 -2.60 -20.54 -13.02
N ASN A 74 -2.81 -20.02 -14.24
CA ASN A 74 -3.63 -20.68 -15.25
C ASN A 74 -3.05 -22.04 -15.67
N LEU A 75 -1.73 -22.13 -15.87
CA LEU A 75 -1.06 -23.39 -16.20
C LEU A 75 -1.13 -24.42 -15.06
N ALA A 76 -1.18 -23.95 -13.81
CA ALA A 76 -1.35 -24.78 -12.63
C ALA A 76 -2.82 -25.20 -12.38
N GLY A 77 -3.77 -24.66 -13.14
CA GLY A 77 -5.21 -24.93 -12.96
C GLY A 77 -5.80 -24.32 -11.70
N TRP A 78 -5.27 -23.18 -11.23
CA TRP A 78 -5.86 -22.42 -10.13
C TRP A 78 -7.06 -21.61 -10.64
N GLU A 79 -8.26 -21.96 -10.17
CA GLU A 79 -9.53 -21.22 -10.40
C GLU A 79 -9.96 -20.38 -9.17
#